data_AF-A0A3D4P634-F1
#
_entry.id   AF-A0A3D4P634-F1
#
_cell.length_a   1.000
_cell.length_b   1.000
_cell.length_c   1.000
_cell.angle_alpha   90.00
_cell.angle_beta   90.00
_cell.angle_gamma   90.00
#
_symmetry.space_group_name_H-M   'P 1'
#
loop_
_entity.id
_entity.type
_entity.pdbx_description
1 polymer ?
#
loop_
_entity_poly.entity_id
_entity_poly.type
_entity_poly.pdbx_seq_one_letter_code
_entity_poly.pdbx_strand_id
1 'polypeptide(L)'
;MKGGRRLTLICLLISGLLAAADEIRTVVVPGNAAWTDTGIEVIQGQAMEFAAQGKISLQKGNPQADCGPDGYDLRTLQQPLPDRNLGALIGKVVIAVTVIKDEKTGQEKIEEAAEFFYIGAGSRVEMPAKGRLFLGINELVIGDNAGEFTVTVATGRE
;
A
#
# COMPACT_ATOMS: atom_id res chain seq x y z
N MET A 1 37.43 59.05 12.21
CA MET A 1 36.98 58.36 10.97
C MET A 1 37.72 57.04 10.83
N LYS A 2 37.00 55.98 10.41
CA LYS A 2 37.42 54.58 10.16
C LYS A 2 37.58 53.74 11.44
N GLY A 3 36.92 52.62 11.64
CA GLY A 3 36.03 51.81 10.80
C GLY A 3 36.00 50.41 11.41
N GLY A 4 34.85 49.99 11.93
CA GLY A 4 34.69 48.73 12.66
C GLY A 4 34.88 47.50 11.77
N ARG A 5 35.32 46.39 12.37
CA ARG A 5 35.20 45.05 11.79
C ARG A 5 34.27 44.22 12.67
N ARG A 6 33.02 44.10 12.22
CA ARG A 6 32.11 43.05 12.69
C ARG A 6 32.53 41.75 12.00
N LEU A 7 32.87 40.72 12.78
CA LEU A 7 32.95 39.35 12.27
C LEU A 7 31.51 38.85 12.09
N THR A 8 31.06 38.75 10.85
CA THR A 8 29.82 38.05 10.52
C THR A 8 30.15 36.57 10.34
N LEU A 9 29.71 35.74 11.28
CA LEU A 9 29.77 34.29 11.14
C LEU A 9 28.67 33.89 10.13
N ILE A 10 29.06 33.65 8.88
CA ILE A 10 28.15 33.10 7.87
C ILE A 10 28.03 31.61 8.17
N CYS A 11 26.95 31.22 8.84
CA CYS A 11 26.54 29.83 8.93
C CYS A 11 26.01 29.43 7.55
N LEU A 12 26.87 28.80 6.74
CA LEU A 12 26.40 28.08 5.55
C LEU A 12 25.59 26.88 6.05
N LEU A 13 24.27 27.05 6.12
CA LEU A 13 23.36 25.92 6.12
C LEU A 13 23.56 25.22 4.78
N ILE A 14 24.36 24.16 4.78
CA ILE A 14 24.36 23.18 3.70
C ILE A 14 23.00 22.50 3.81
N SER A 15 22.02 23.05 3.09
CA SER A 15 20.75 22.40 2.82
C SER A 15 21.07 21.17 1.96
N GLY A 16 21.40 20.06 2.61
CA GLY A 16 21.52 18.78 1.96
C GLY A 16 20.14 18.38 1.46
N LEU A 17 19.89 18.55 0.18
CA LEU A 17 18.84 17.81 -0.51
C LEU A 17 19.26 16.33 -0.41
N LEU A 18 18.72 15.59 0.55
CA LEU A 18 18.78 14.13 0.46
C LEU A 18 17.90 13.75 -0.74
N ALA A 19 18.53 13.43 -1.85
CA ALA A 19 17.86 12.63 -2.86
C ALA A 19 17.42 11.34 -2.17
N ALA A 20 16.10 11.08 -2.14
CA ALA A 20 15.61 9.78 -1.71
C ALA A 20 16.24 8.74 -2.63
N ALA A 21 17.02 7.82 -2.06
CA ALA A 21 17.52 6.70 -2.83
C ALA A 21 16.33 5.88 -3.31
N ASP A 22 16.36 5.47 -4.58
CA ASP A 22 15.35 4.61 -5.21
C ASP A 22 15.33 3.27 -4.44
N GLU A 23 14.39 3.11 -3.50
CA GLU A 23 14.28 1.91 -2.69
C GLU A 23 13.31 0.96 -3.36
N ILE A 24 13.84 -0.19 -3.82
CA ILE A 24 13.06 -1.26 -4.42
C ILE A 24 12.86 -2.37 -3.39
N ARG A 25 11.62 -2.77 -3.16
CA ARG A 25 11.24 -3.91 -2.31
C ARG A 25 10.38 -4.89 -3.08
N THR A 26 10.59 -6.17 -2.81
CA THR A 26 9.72 -7.24 -3.30
C THR A 26 8.83 -7.75 -2.17
N VAL A 27 7.53 -7.81 -2.42
CA VAL A 27 6.51 -8.28 -1.49
C VAL A 27 5.74 -9.43 -2.14
N VAL A 28 5.62 -10.55 -1.43
CA VAL A 28 4.73 -11.66 -1.84
C VAL A 28 3.36 -11.42 -1.24
N VAL A 29 2.31 -11.43 -2.06
CA VAL A 29 0.91 -11.23 -1.66
C VAL A 29 0.15 -12.54 -1.88
N PRO A 30 -0.10 -13.33 -0.82
CA PRO A 30 -0.83 -14.58 -0.94
C PRO A 30 -2.30 -14.38 -1.32
N GLY A 31 -2.82 -15.27 -2.17
CA GLY A 31 -4.22 -15.33 -2.59
C GLY A 31 -5.22 -15.40 -1.44
N ASN A 32 -4.81 -16.03 -0.35
CA ASN A 32 -5.62 -16.41 0.80
C ASN A 32 -5.32 -15.58 2.06
N ALA A 33 -4.67 -14.43 1.91
CA ALA A 33 -4.44 -13.47 2.99
C ALA A 33 -5.27 -12.21 2.75
N ALA A 34 -5.93 -11.68 3.79
CA ALA A 34 -6.75 -10.49 3.66
C ALA A 34 -5.90 -9.26 3.27
N TRP A 35 -4.77 -9.09 3.97
CA TRP A 35 -3.81 -8.02 3.75
C TRP A 35 -2.41 -8.51 4.10
N THR A 36 -1.43 -8.09 3.31
CA THR A 36 0.01 -8.30 3.55
C THR A 36 0.64 -6.97 3.95
N ASP A 37 1.26 -6.95 5.13
CA ASP A 37 2.05 -5.81 5.59
C ASP A 37 3.36 -5.74 4.80
N THR A 38 3.64 -4.59 4.20
CA THR A 38 4.87 -4.37 3.41
C THR A 38 6.07 -3.90 4.24
N GLY A 39 5.83 -3.44 5.48
CA GLY A 39 6.86 -2.75 6.26
C GLY A 39 7.24 -1.35 5.74
N ILE A 40 6.51 -0.81 4.77
CA ILE A 40 6.78 0.50 4.15
C ILE A 40 5.87 1.54 4.82
N GLU A 41 6.48 2.59 5.36
CA GLU A 41 5.78 3.81 5.77
C GLU A 41 5.78 4.79 4.60
N VAL A 42 4.61 5.34 4.26
CA VAL A 42 4.45 6.29 3.16
C VAL A 42 3.99 7.64 3.67
N ILE A 43 4.24 8.69 2.88
CA ILE A 43 3.70 10.03 3.08
C ILE A 43 2.69 10.37 1.99
N GLN A 44 1.69 11.19 2.31
CA GLN A 44 0.71 11.64 1.33
C GLN A 44 1.39 12.38 0.17
N GLY A 45 0.98 12.08 -1.06
CA GLY A 45 1.52 12.65 -2.30
C GLY A 45 2.84 12.02 -2.77
N GLN A 46 3.44 11.10 -2.00
CA GLN A 46 4.60 10.36 -2.46
C GLN A 46 4.25 9.50 -3.67
N ALA A 47 4.97 9.66 -4.78
CA ALA A 47 4.81 8.79 -5.93
C ALA A 47 5.50 7.44 -5.67
N MET A 48 4.76 6.36 -5.87
CA MET A 48 5.24 4.98 -5.76
C MET A 48 4.97 4.26 -7.08
N GLU A 49 5.90 3.42 -7.51
CA GLU A 49 5.73 2.52 -8.65
C GLU A 49 5.52 1.09 -8.18
N PHE A 50 4.57 0.42 -8.81
CA PHE A 50 4.23 -0.97 -8.54
C PHE A 50 4.30 -1.77 -9.83
N ALA A 51 4.89 -2.96 -9.75
CA ALA A 51 4.85 -3.95 -10.81
C ALA A 51 4.56 -5.32 -10.20
N ALA A 52 3.52 -5.99 -10.67
CA ALA A 52 3.05 -7.24 -10.13
C ALA A 52 3.00 -8.33 -11.20
N GLN A 53 3.35 -9.53 -10.79
CA GLN A 53 3.22 -10.74 -11.60
C GLN A 53 2.71 -11.90 -10.75
N GLY A 54 2.37 -13.01 -11.39
CA GLY A 54 1.90 -14.21 -10.74
C GLY A 54 0.43 -14.47 -11.03
N LYS A 55 -0.15 -15.36 -10.24
CA LYS A 55 -1.48 -15.89 -10.48
C LYS A 55 -2.11 -16.33 -9.17
N ILE A 56 -3.36 -15.98 -8.97
CA ILE A 56 -4.19 -16.47 -7.88
C ILE A 56 -5.38 -17.25 -8.42
N SER A 57 -6.04 -17.99 -7.54
CA SER A 57 -7.36 -18.59 -7.76
C SER A 57 -8.30 -18.05 -6.68
N LEU A 58 -9.46 -17.50 -7.08
CA LEU A 58 -10.52 -17.03 -6.18
C LEU A 58 -11.43 -18.18 -5.70
N GLN A 59 -11.19 -19.39 -6.22
CA GLN A 59 -11.89 -20.60 -5.80
C GLN A 59 -11.02 -21.81 -6.12
N LYS A 60 -10.32 -22.33 -5.10
CA LYS A 60 -9.38 -23.45 -5.24
C LYS A 60 -10.04 -24.65 -5.91
N GLY A 61 -9.43 -25.11 -7.00
CA GLY A 61 -9.91 -26.23 -7.80
C GLY A 61 -10.87 -25.85 -8.92
N ASN A 62 -11.21 -24.56 -9.09
CA ASN A 62 -11.93 -24.03 -10.23
C ASN A 62 -10.99 -23.26 -11.16
N PRO A 63 -10.55 -23.82 -12.30
CA PRO A 63 -9.69 -23.13 -13.25
C PRO A 63 -10.30 -21.88 -13.89
N GLN A 64 -11.63 -21.69 -13.80
CA GLN A 64 -12.31 -20.48 -14.25
C GLN A 64 -12.30 -19.35 -13.21
N ALA A 65 -11.71 -19.59 -12.04
CA ALA A 65 -11.53 -18.60 -10.96
C ALA A 65 -10.06 -18.14 -10.82
N ASP A 66 -9.22 -18.49 -11.78
CA ASP A 66 -7.81 -18.14 -11.88
C ASP A 66 -7.54 -16.77 -12.54
N CYS A 67 -6.92 -15.80 -11.86
CA CYS A 67 -6.61 -14.48 -12.45
C CYS A 67 -5.19 -13.99 -12.17
N GLY A 68 -4.73 -13.08 -13.02
CA GLY A 68 -3.53 -12.28 -12.80
C GLY A 68 -3.83 -11.02 -11.97
N PRO A 69 -2.83 -10.16 -11.75
CA PRO A 69 -2.96 -8.98 -10.88
C PRO A 69 -4.02 -7.95 -11.32
N ASP A 70 -4.44 -7.93 -12.58
CA ASP A 70 -5.56 -7.08 -13.04
C ASP A 70 -6.95 -7.62 -12.65
N GLY A 71 -7.01 -8.83 -12.08
CA GLY A 71 -8.23 -9.48 -11.62
C GLY A 71 -9.09 -10.07 -12.75
N TYR A 72 -10.25 -10.58 -12.35
CA TYR A 72 -11.34 -10.99 -13.23
C TYR A 72 -12.13 -9.79 -13.71
N ASP A 73 -12.58 -9.79 -14.97
CA ASP A 73 -13.53 -8.78 -15.49
C ASP A 73 -14.94 -9.00 -14.90
N LEU A 74 -15.04 -8.77 -13.60
CA LEU A 74 -16.20 -8.92 -12.75
C LEU A 74 -16.05 -7.92 -11.60
N ARG A 75 -17.14 -7.26 -11.22
CA ARG A 75 -17.15 -6.29 -10.12
C ARG A 75 -18.30 -6.62 -9.19
N THR A 76 -18.05 -6.59 -7.89
CA THR A 76 -19.06 -6.89 -6.86
C THR A 76 -19.16 -5.72 -5.88
N LEU A 77 -20.31 -5.57 -5.22
CA LEU A 77 -20.53 -4.46 -4.29
C LEU A 77 -19.79 -4.62 -2.96
N GLN A 78 -19.35 -5.83 -2.63
CA GLN A 78 -18.82 -6.17 -1.32
C GLN A 78 -17.29 -6.11 -1.26
N GLN A 79 -16.61 -6.01 -2.39
CA GLN A 79 -15.14 -5.93 -2.44
C GLN A 79 -14.62 -4.55 -1.99
N PRO A 80 -13.35 -4.44 -1.53
CA PRO A 80 -12.78 -3.19 -1.05
C PRO A 80 -12.87 -2.02 -2.04
N LEU A 81 -12.68 -2.27 -3.34
CA LEU A 81 -12.85 -1.31 -4.43
C LEU A 81 -13.98 -1.76 -5.39
N PRO A 82 -15.23 -1.34 -5.16
CA PRO A 82 -16.40 -1.80 -5.93
C PRO A 82 -16.38 -1.44 -7.43
N ASP A 83 -15.61 -0.44 -7.82
CA ASP A 83 -15.44 0.02 -9.21
C ASP A 83 -14.33 -0.74 -9.96
N ARG A 84 -13.63 -1.66 -9.30
CA ARG A 84 -12.50 -2.43 -9.85
C ARG A 84 -12.80 -3.90 -9.97
N ASN A 85 -11.92 -4.60 -10.69
CA ASN A 85 -12.06 -6.03 -10.94
C ASN A 85 -11.88 -6.84 -9.65
N LEU A 86 -12.71 -7.87 -9.47
CA LEU A 86 -12.60 -8.86 -8.40
C LEU A 86 -11.26 -9.59 -8.55
N GLY A 87 -10.55 -9.82 -7.45
CA GLY A 87 -9.25 -10.49 -7.51
C GLY A 87 -8.08 -9.61 -7.94
N ALA A 88 -8.32 -8.34 -8.32
CA ALA A 88 -7.24 -7.44 -8.69
C ALA A 88 -6.34 -7.11 -7.49
N LEU A 89 -5.05 -6.87 -7.75
CA LEU A 89 -4.12 -6.35 -6.75
C LEU A 89 -4.51 -4.91 -6.39
N ILE A 90 -4.62 -4.67 -5.09
CA ILE A 90 -4.94 -3.36 -4.51
C ILE A 90 -4.01 -3.06 -3.34
N GLY A 91 -3.94 -1.79 -2.99
CA GLY A 91 -3.25 -1.32 -1.80
C GLY A 91 -4.20 -0.64 -0.83
N LYS A 92 -3.78 -0.60 0.44
CA LYS A 92 -4.34 0.32 1.43
C LYS A 92 -3.24 1.00 2.22
N VAL A 93 -3.47 2.25 2.62
CA VAL A 93 -2.64 2.96 3.60
C VAL A 93 -3.42 3.03 4.90
N VAL A 94 -2.92 2.36 5.94
CA VAL A 94 -3.50 2.41 7.28
C VAL A 94 -2.99 3.66 7.99
N ILE A 95 -3.92 4.55 8.31
CA ILE A 95 -3.67 5.87 8.91
C ILE A 95 -3.65 5.78 10.44
N ALA A 96 -4.59 5.03 11.01
CA ALA A 96 -4.72 4.86 12.45
C ALA A 96 -5.44 3.54 12.79
N VAL A 97 -5.08 2.97 13.93
CA VAL A 97 -5.76 1.82 14.53
C VAL A 97 -6.25 2.23 15.92
N THR A 98 -7.55 2.13 16.14
CA THR A 98 -8.20 2.45 17.41
C THR A 98 -8.71 1.17 18.05
N VAL A 99 -8.34 0.91 19.30
CA VAL A 99 -8.90 -0.19 20.09
C VAL A 99 -9.98 0.38 21.00
N ILE A 100 -11.23 -0.04 20.76
CA ILE A 100 -12.39 0.34 21.55
C ILE A 100 -12.71 -0.83 22.47
N LYS A 101 -12.60 -0.62 23.78
CA LYS A 101 -12.97 -1.64 24.77
C LYS A 101 -14.37 -1.38 25.31
N ASP A 102 -15.23 -2.37 25.20
CA ASP A 102 -16.52 -2.37 25.88
C ASP A 102 -16.28 -2.56 27.39
N GLU A 103 -16.60 -1.53 28.18
CA GLU A 103 -16.35 -1.53 29.62
C GLU A 103 -17.19 -2.57 30.40
N LYS A 104 -18.33 -2.99 29.84
CA LYS A 104 -19.26 -3.94 30.50
C LYS A 104 -18.89 -5.39 30.21
N THR A 105 -18.50 -5.68 28.98
CA THR A 105 -18.20 -7.05 28.52
C THR A 105 -16.70 -7.34 28.49
N GLY A 106 -15.87 -6.30 28.51
CA GLY A 106 -14.41 -6.39 28.35
C GLY A 106 -13.98 -6.68 26.92
N GLN A 107 -14.90 -6.76 25.96
CA GLN A 107 -14.60 -7.06 24.56
C GLN A 107 -13.86 -5.89 23.90
N GLU A 108 -12.85 -6.19 23.10
CA GLU A 108 -12.10 -5.21 22.33
C GLU A 108 -12.53 -5.26 20.86
N LYS A 109 -12.87 -4.10 20.30
CA LYS A 109 -13.13 -3.89 18.88
C LYS A 109 -11.99 -3.06 18.31
N ILE A 110 -11.39 -3.54 17.22
CA ILE A 110 -10.38 -2.80 16.48
C ILE A 110 -11.06 -2.06 15.33
N GLU A 111 -10.86 -0.75 15.26
CA GLU A 111 -11.27 0.08 14.13
C GLU A 111 -10.03 0.60 13.40
N GLU A 112 -9.98 0.38 12.09
CA GLU A 112 -8.90 0.82 11.21
C GLU A 112 -9.40 1.94 10.32
N ALA A 113 -8.71 3.08 10.33
CA ALA A 113 -8.89 4.13 9.33
C ALA A 113 -7.86 3.89 8.21
N ALA A 114 -8.34 3.63 6.98
CA ALA A 114 -7.48 3.35 5.84
C ALA A 114 -8.04 3.92 4.54
N GLU A 115 -7.14 4.28 3.62
CA GLU A 115 -7.45 4.70 2.25
C GLU A 115 -7.01 3.61 1.27
N PHE A 116 -7.88 3.27 0.32
CA PHE A 116 -7.67 2.18 -0.64
C PHE A 116 -7.33 2.72 -2.03
N PHE A 117 -6.53 1.96 -2.79
CA PHE A 117 -6.17 2.33 -4.15
C PHE A 117 -5.93 1.10 -5.04
N TYR A 118 -6.18 1.27 -6.33
CA TYR A 118 -5.98 0.23 -7.33
C TYR A 118 -4.50 0.14 -7.74
N ILE A 119 -4.00 -1.09 -7.94
CA ILE A 119 -2.62 -1.32 -8.40
C ILE A 119 -2.58 -2.07 -9.73
N GLY A 120 -3.29 -3.21 -9.85
CA GLY A 120 -3.26 -4.05 -11.05
C GLY A 120 -1.90 -4.71 -11.31
N ALA A 121 -1.62 -5.06 -12.57
CA ALA A 121 -0.32 -5.60 -13.01
C ALA A 121 0.81 -4.56 -12.94
N GLY A 122 0.50 -3.28 -13.00
CA GLY A 122 1.46 -2.22 -12.73
C GLY A 122 0.84 -0.83 -12.80
N SER A 123 1.32 0.05 -11.93
CA SER A 123 0.82 1.43 -11.84
C SER A 123 1.83 2.35 -11.14
N ARG A 124 1.72 3.64 -11.42
CA ARG A 124 2.31 4.70 -10.60
C ARG A 124 1.19 5.32 -9.79
N VAL A 125 1.33 5.36 -8.47
CA VAL A 125 0.31 5.86 -7.55
C VAL A 125 0.90 6.95 -6.68
N GLU A 126 0.24 8.10 -6.62
CA GLU A 126 0.47 9.09 -5.57
C GLU A 126 -0.22 8.63 -4.29
N MET A 127 0.55 8.42 -3.22
CA MET A 127 0.02 7.84 -1.99
C MET A 127 -1.08 8.71 -1.38
N PRO A 128 -2.28 8.14 -1.10
CA PRO A 128 -3.46 8.93 -0.75
C PRO A 128 -3.39 9.53 0.65
N ALA A 129 -2.58 8.93 1.53
CA ALA A 129 -2.42 9.34 2.92
C ALA A 129 -1.01 9.04 3.42
N LYS A 130 -0.69 9.57 4.61
CA LYS A 130 0.46 9.12 5.40
C LYS A 130 0.05 7.90 6.23
N GLY A 131 0.90 6.88 6.27
CA GLY A 131 0.68 5.70 7.11
C GLY A 131 1.42 4.45 6.63
N ARG A 132 0.98 3.31 7.13
CA ARG A 132 1.56 2.00 6.83
C ARG A 132 0.94 1.40 5.57
N LEU A 133 1.76 1.04 4.59
CA LEU A 133 1.30 0.43 3.34
C LEU A 133 1.06 -1.08 3.50
N PHE A 134 -0.12 -1.53 3.07
CA PHE A 134 -0.47 -2.94 2.93
C PHE A 134 -0.89 -3.23 1.49
N LEU A 135 -0.64 -4.46 1.04
CA LEU A 135 -1.08 -4.97 -0.25
C LEU A 135 -2.08 -6.10 -0.05
N GLY A 136 -3.05 -6.22 -0.94
CA GLY A 136 -4.09 -7.24 -0.84
C GLY A 136 -4.78 -7.46 -2.17
N ILE A 137 -5.80 -8.32 -2.13
CA ILE A 137 -6.60 -8.68 -3.28
C ILE A 137 -7.97 -8.03 -3.12
N ASN A 138 -8.56 -7.57 -4.22
CA ASN A 138 -9.87 -6.95 -4.24
C ASN A 138 -10.99 -7.99 -4.07
N GLU A 139 -11.05 -8.62 -2.90
CA GLU A 139 -12.01 -9.65 -2.51
C GLU A 139 -12.05 -9.79 -0.98
N LEU A 140 -13.22 -10.14 -0.42
CA LEU A 140 -13.37 -10.39 1.02
C LEU A 140 -13.46 -11.88 1.37
N VAL A 141 -13.84 -12.74 0.42
CA VAL A 141 -13.93 -14.18 0.61
C VAL A 141 -12.60 -14.80 0.19
N ILE A 142 -11.70 -14.96 1.15
CA ILE A 142 -10.31 -15.40 0.89
C ILE A 142 -10.02 -16.84 1.31
N GLY A 143 -10.96 -17.48 2.02
CA GLY A 143 -10.74 -18.77 2.68
C GLY A 143 -10.52 -19.93 1.71
N ASP A 144 -11.10 -19.84 0.52
CA ASP A 144 -10.97 -20.79 -0.57
C ASP A 144 -10.03 -20.32 -1.68
N ASN A 145 -9.29 -19.23 -1.47
CA ASN A 145 -8.34 -18.74 -2.45
C ASN A 145 -7.02 -19.55 -2.44
N ALA A 146 -6.25 -19.43 -3.51
CA ALA A 146 -4.92 -20.04 -3.66
C ALA A 146 -3.99 -19.20 -4.54
N GLY A 147 -2.72 -19.58 -4.60
CA GLY A 147 -1.70 -18.88 -5.38
C GLY A 147 -1.21 -17.61 -4.71
N GLU A 148 -0.46 -16.79 -5.45
CA GLU A 148 0.14 -15.56 -4.95
C GLU A 148 0.55 -14.63 -6.10
N PHE A 149 0.67 -13.36 -5.76
CA PHE A 149 1.38 -12.37 -6.57
C PHE A 149 2.75 -12.07 -5.97
N THR A 150 3.72 -11.77 -6.84
CA THR A 150 4.98 -11.13 -6.45
C THR A 150 4.94 -9.69 -6.94
N VAL A 151 5.07 -8.75 -6.01
CA VAL A 151 4.94 -7.32 -6.26
C VAL A 151 6.28 -6.64 -6.00
N THR A 152 6.78 -5.92 -7.00
CA THR A 152 7.88 -4.97 -6.85
C THR A 152 7.29 -3.61 -6.52
N VAL A 153 7.81 -3.00 -5.47
CA VAL A 153 7.41 -1.68 -4.97
C VAL A 153 8.65 -0.79 -5.00
N ALA A 154 8.58 0.33 -5.69
CA ALA A 154 9.67 1.29 -5.81
C ALA A 154 9.19 2.70 -5.45
N THR A 155 10.05 3.49 -4.81
CA THR A 155 9.81 4.93 -4.65
C THR A 155 10.00 5.63 -6.01
N GLY A 156 8.95 6.24 -6.55
CA GLY A 156 9.00 6.84 -7.89
C GLY A 156 10.05 7.96 -7.98
N ARG A 157 10.79 8.01 -9.09
CA ARG A 157 11.70 9.12 -9.41
C ARG A 157 10.90 10.39 -9.65
N GLU A 158 11.40 11.54 -9.17
CA GLU A 158 10.95 12.88 -9.59
C GLU A 158 11.40 13.19 -11.03
#